data_AF-E6QT50-F1
#
_entry.id   AF-E6QT50-F1
#
_cell.length_a   1.000
_cell.length_b   1.000
_cell.length_c   1.000
_cell.angle_alpha   90.00
_cell.angle_beta   90.00
_cell.angle_gamma   90.00
#
_symmetry.space_group_name_H-M   'P 1'
#
loop_
_entity.id
_entity.type
_entity.pdbx_description
1 polymer ?
#
loop_
_entity_poly.entity_id
_entity_poly.type
_entity_poly.pdbx_seq_one_letter_code
_entity_poly.pdbx_strand_id
1 'polypeptide(L)'
;MEISRSGSGAHLWLFFANATPARDVRRLGAALISATCARTRQLALKSYDRLFPNQDTMPKGGFGNLIALPLQKEPRDLGRSVFVDANLQQLPDQWAFLENIEPIPQSRIETALTKLVGDRHPLDIAYADVPEENADAPWVRSAKPDVKLNGIMPKVSTPT
;
A
#
# COMPACT_ATOMS: atom_id res chain seq x y z
N MET A 1 -3.77 -9.03 -13.26
CA MET A 1 -2.73 -9.38 -12.27
C MET A 1 -1.47 -9.75 -13.02
N GLU A 2 -0.28 -9.48 -12.49
CA GLU A 2 0.99 -9.90 -13.08
C GLU A 2 1.71 -10.89 -12.17
N ILE A 3 2.32 -11.93 -12.73
CA ILE A 3 3.18 -12.86 -11.99
C ILE A 3 4.50 -12.16 -11.68
N SER A 4 4.95 -12.21 -10.43
CA SER A 4 6.16 -11.52 -10.00
C SER A 4 7.40 -12.04 -10.74
N ARG A 5 8.47 -11.24 -10.70
CA ARG A 5 9.78 -11.62 -11.26
C ARG A 5 10.30 -12.98 -10.76
N SER A 6 10.05 -13.32 -9.49
CA SER A 6 10.46 -14.60 -8.91
C SER A 6 9.57 -15.77 -9.31
N GLY A 7 8.33 -15.51 -9.75
CA GLY A 7 7.31 -16.51 -10.04
C GLY A 7 6.59 -17.06 -8.81
N SER A 8 7.01 -16.67 -7.60
CA SER A 8 6.42 -17.13 -6.33
C SER A 8 5.40 -16.16 -5.74
N GLY A 9 5.10 -15.07 -6.45
CA GLY A 9 4.14 -14.06 -6.02
C GLY A 9 3.47 -13.41 -7.22
N ALA A 10 2.62 -12.43 -6.94
CA ALA A 10 1.93 -11.67 -7.96
C ALA A 10 1.78 -10.20 -7.55
N HIS A 11 1.60 -9.34 -8.54
CA HIS A 11 1.33 -7.93 -8.34
C HIS A 11 -0.06 -7.58 -8.89
N LEU A 12 -0.81 -6.81 -8.09
CA LEU A 12 -2.02 -6.13 -8.53
C LEU A 12 -1.65 -4.69 -8.91
N TRP A 13 -1.94 -4.33 -10.16
CA TRP A 13 -1.70 -3.00 -10.69
C TRP A 13 -3.02 -2.24 -10.79
N LEU A 14 -3.05 -1.02 -10.25
CA LEU A 14 -4.16 -0.07 -10.42
C LEU A 14 -3.66 1.11 -11.24
N PHE A 15 -4.39 1.45 -12.29
CA PHE A 15 -4.08 2.55 -13.20
C PHE A 15 -5.08 3.68 -12.96
N PHE A 16 -4.61 4.92 -12.89
CA PHE A 16 -5.44 6.08 -12.53
C PHE A 16 -5.55 7.05 -13.70
N ALA A 17 -6.74 7.61 -13.89
CA ALA A 17 -7.01 8.54 -14.99
C ALA A 17 -6.34 9.91 -14.79
N ASN A 18 -6.06 10.28 -13.54
CA ASN A 18 -5.43 11.54 -13.17
C ASN A 18 -4.31 11.27 -12.16
N ALA A 19 -3.46 12.26 -11.93
CA ALA A 19 -2.52 12.23 -10.81
C ALA A 19 -3.30 12.12 -9.50
N THR A 20 -3.21 10.96 -8.84
CA THR A 20 -3.92 10.67 -7.59
C THR A 20 -2.95 10.73 -6.41
N PRO A 21 -3.32 11.37 -5.29
CA PRO A 21 -2.50 11.37 -4.08
C PRO A 21 -2.21 9.95 -3.57
N ALA A 22 -0.94 9.67 -3.30
CA ALA A 22 -0.48 8.38 -2.77
C ALA A 22 -1.26 7.93 -1.52
N ARG A 23 -1.57 8.89 -0.63
CA ARG A 23 -2.42 8.68 0.55
C ARG A 23 -3.74 7.99 0.20
N ASP A 24 -4.45 8.50 -0.80
CA ASP A 24 -5.80 8.03 -1.11
C ASP A 24 -5.75 6.64 -1.76
N VAL A 25 -4.73 6.38 -2.59
CA VAL A 25 -4.46 5.03 -3.13
C VAL A 25 -4.11 4.03 -2.04
N ARG A 26 -3.25 4.42 -1.08
CA ARG A 26 -2.86 3.58 0.04
C ARG A 26 -4.06 3.25 0.93
N ARG A 27 -4.92 4.23 1.21
CA ARG A 27 -6.19 4.01 1.93
C ARG A 27 -7.10 3.04 1.18
N LEU A 28 -7.19 3.16 -0.14
CA LEU A 28 -7.99 2.24 -0.97
C LEU A 28 -7.43 0.81 -0.91
N GLY A 29 -6.11 0.65 -1.11
CA GLY A 29 -5.44 -0.65 -1.02
C GLY A 29 -5.64 -1.28 0.35
N ALA A 30 -5.53 -0.49 1.41
CA ALA A 30 -5.74 -0.95 2.77
C ALA A 30 -7.18 -1.43 3.02
N ALA A 31 -8.16 -0.66 2.55
CA ALA A 31 -9.57 -1.01 2.65
C ALA A 31 -9.90 -2.30 1.88
N LEU A 32 -9.33 -2.49 0.69
CA LEU A 32 -9.52 -3.70 -0.12
C LEU A 32 -8.97 -4.95 0.57
N ILE A 33 -7.77 -4.86 1.14
CA ILE A 33 -7.14 -5.98 1.84
C ILE A 33 -7.90 -6.30 3.12
N SER A 34 -8.27 -5.28 3.90
CA SER A 34 -9.12 -5.46 5.09
C SER A 34 -10.46 -6.14 4.77
N ALA A 35 -11.16 -5.68 3.72
CA ALA A 35 -12.42 -6.28 3.28
C ALA A 35 -12.24 -7.75 2.82
N THR A 36 -11.14 -8.05 2.14
CA THR A 36 -10.82 -9.41 1.67
C THR A 36 -10.51 -10.34 2.85
N CYS A 37 -9.73 -9.89 3.83
CA CYS A 37 -9.44 -10.64 5.06
C CYS A 37 -10.70 -10.87 5.89
N ALA A 38 -11.58 -9.88 6.02
CA ALA A 38 -12.84 -10.02 6.74
C ALA A 38 -13.77 -11.07 6.10
N ARG A 39 -13.76 -11.15 4.76
CA ARG A 39 -14.55 -12.13 3.99
C ARG A 39 -13.94 -13.53 4.04
N THR A 40 -12.61 -13.62 4.02
CA THR A 40 -11.87 -14.89 3.95
C THR A 40 -11.18 -15.14 5.28
N ARG A 41 -11.89 -15.77 6.25
CA ARG A 41 -11.40 -16.12 7.61
C ARG A 41 -10.10 -16.96 7.67
N GLN A 42 -9.49 -17.29 6.53
CA GLN A 42 -8.33 -18.17 6.40
C GLN A 42 -7.08 -17.49 5.84
N LEU A 43 -7.14 -16.23 5.42
CA LEU A 43 -5.94 -15.50 5.02
C LEU A 43 -5.23 -14.99 6.28
N ALA A 44 -4.48 -15.88 6.93
CA ALA A 44 -3.32 -15.42 7.69
C ALA A 44 -2.39 -14.79 6.66
N LEU A 45 -2.37 -13.46 6.56
CA LEU A 45 -1.45 -12.68 5.72
C LEU A 45 -0.01 -12.90 6.21
N LYS A 46 0.51 -14.12 6.07
CA LYS A 46 1.90 -14.48 6.36
C LYS A 46 2.84 -13.98 5.25
N SER A 47 2.30 -13.67 4.07
CA SER A 47 3.02 -13.04 2.98
C SER A 47 2.54 -11.60 2.79
N TYR A 48 3.31 -10.68 3.36
CA TYR A 48 3.40 -9.25 3.06
C TYR A 48 2.76 -8.78 1.74
N ASP A 49 1.60 -8.11 1.83
CA ASP A 49 1.10 -7.24 0.76
C ASP A 49 1.75 -5.86 0.93
N ARG A 50 2.78 -5.55 0.13
CA ARG A 50 3.40 -4.21 0.13
C ARG A 50 2.64 -3.30 -0.83
N LEU A 51 2.07 -2.22 -0.31
CA LEU A 51 1.45 -1.16 -1.13
C LEU A 51 2.52 -0.18 -1.60
N PHE A 52 2.69 -0.06 -2.92
CA PHE A 52 3.53 0.95 -3.53
C PHE A 52 2.68 2.08 -4.15
N PRO A 53 3.00 3.36 -3.90
CA PRO A 53 4.11 3.88 -3.09
C PRO A 53 3.99 3.59 -1.58
N ASN A 54 5.14 3.42 -0.91
CA ASN A 54 5.20 3.09 0.53
C ASN A 54 4.87 4.29 1.44
N GLN A 55 4.77 5.49 0.89
CA GLN A 55 4.63 6.75 1.63
C GLN A 55 3.62 7.66 0.93
N ASP A 56 2.97 8.52 1.71
CA ASP A 56 1.98 9.48 1.22
C ASP A 56 2.62 10.69 0.51
N THR A 57 3.87 11.00 0.86
CA THR A 57 4.63 12.15 0.36
C THR A 57 6.08 11.76 0.11
N MET A 58 6.74 12.42 -0.84
CA MET A 58 8.15 12.20 -1.11
C MET A 58 9.01 12.66 0.08
N PRO A 59 9.82 11.79 0.68
CA PRO A 59 10.69 12.14 1.79
C PRO A 59 11.89 12.94 1.26
N LYS A 60 12.59 13.65 2.15
CA LYS A 60 13.80 14.41 1.79
C LYS A 60 14.91 13.55 1.16
N GLY A 61 14.91 12.24 1.43
CA GLY A 61 15.86 11.27 0.86
C GLY A 61 15.53 10.76 -0.55
N GLY A 62 14.47 11.27 -1.19
CA GLY A 62 14.08 10.87 -2.55
C GLY A 62 13.14 9.65 -2.57
N PHE A 63 13.16 8.89 -3.68
CA PHE A 63 12.13 7.88 -3.99
C PHE A 63 12.14 6.61 -3.11
N GLY A 64 13.22 6.35 -2.35
CA GLY A 64 13.33 5.11 -1.56
C GLY A 64 13.37 3.85 -2.42
N ASN A 65 12.72 2.77 -1.96
CA ASN A 65 12.70 1.48 -2.65
C ASN A 65 11.88 1.51 -3.94
N LEU A 66 12.49 1.06 -5.05
CA LEU A 66 11.85 0.95 -6.35
C LEU A 66 11.28 -0.46 -6.56
N ILE A 67 10.21 -0.54 -7.37
CA ILE A 67 9.67 -1.82 -7.85
C ILE A 67 10.06 -2.04 -9.30
N ALA A 68 10.25 -3.31 -9.65
CA ALA A 68 10.38 -3.73 -11.04
C ALA A 68 9.03 -3.57 -11.75
N LEU A 69 9.02 -2.87 -12.89
CA LEU A 69 7.89 -2.88 -13.80
C LEU A 69 7.74 -4.24 -14.49
N PRO A 70 6.52 -4.61 -14.91
CA PRO A 70 6.26 -5.85 -15.61
C PRO A 70 6.95 -5.88 -16.99
N LEU A 71 6.97 -7.06 -17.61
CA LEU A 71 7.47 -7.32 -18.97
C LEU A 71 8.99 -7.20 -19.13
N GLN A 72 9.76 -7.40 -18.06
CA GLN A 72 11.22 -7.50 -18.16
C GLN A 72 11.63 -8.71 -19.00
N LYS A 73 12.64 -8.53 -19.87
CA LYS A 73 13.08 -9.52 -20.85
C LYS A 73 13.32 -10.92 -20.26
N GLU A 74 14.32 -11.08 -19.40
CA GLU A 74 14.71 -12.41 -18.90
C GLU A 74 13.61 -13.11 -18.09
N PRO A 75 12.89 -12.43 -17.17
CA PRO A 75 11.75 -13.04 -16.49
C PRO A 75 10.63 -13.45 -17.45
N ARG A 76 10.37 -12.65 -18.49
CA ARG A 76 9.34 -12.93 -19.49
C ARG A 76 9.62 -14.19 -20.29
N ASP A 77 10.89 -14.44 -20.63
CA ASP A 77 11.30 -15.68 -21.31
C ASP A 77 11.02 -16.93 -20.44
N LEU A 78 10.88 -16.75 -19.13
CA LEU A 78 10.50 -17.80 -18.16
C LEU A 78 8.98 -17.83 -17.85
N GLY A 79 8.15 -17.09 -18.58
CA GLY A 79 6.71 -16.97 -18.30
C GLY A 79 6.40 -16.19 -17.02
N ARG A 80 7.34 -15.37 -16.54
CA ARG A 80 7.20 -14.51 -15.35
C ARG A 80 7.20 -13.06 -15.76
N SER A 81 6.85 -12.17 -14.85
CA SER A 81 6.70 -10.75 -15.17
C SER A 81 5.72 -10.48 -16.31
N VAL A 82 4.66 -11.28 -16.39
CA VAL A 82 3.62 -11.21 -17.42
C VAL A 82 2.25 -11.14 -16.77
N PHE A 83 1.34 -10.42 -17.43
CA PHE A 83 -0.07 -10.37 -17.09
C PHE A 83 -0.76 -11.69 -17.43
N VAL A 84 -1.62 -12.11 -16.51
CA VAL A 84 -2.37 -13.37 -16.56
C VAL A 84 -3.87 -13.13 -16.41
N ASP A 85 -4.65 -14.08 -16.90
CA ASP A 85 -6.10 -14.15 -16.75
C ASP A 85 -6.53 -14.70 -15.36
N ALA A 86 -7.84 -14.92 -15.19
CA ALA A 86 -8.40 -15.46 -13.95
C ALA A 86 -7.99 -16.92 -13.66
N ASN A 87 -7.57 -17.66 -14.68
CA ASN A 87 -7.07 -19.03 -14.58
C ASN A 87 -5.53 -19.09 -14.44
N LEU A 88 -4.89 -17.93 -14.18
CA LEU A 88 -3.44 -17.77 -14.10
C LEU A 88 -2.70 -18.13 -15.40
N GLN A 89 -3.38 -18.07 -16.53
CA GLN A 89 -2.78 -18.30 -17.84
C GLN A 89 -2.27 -16.98 -18.41
N GLN A 90 -1.10 -17.01 -19.05
CA GLN A 90 -0.50 -15.83 -19.67
C GLN A 90 -1.42 -15.27 -20.76
N LEU A 91 -1.64 -13.95 -20.73
CA LEU A 91 -2.36 -13.26 -21.79
C LEU A 91 -1.54 -13.31 -23.09
N PRO A 92 -2.15 -13.68 -24.25
CA PRO A 92 -1.43 -13.80 -25.51
C PRO A 92 -0.75 -12.50 -25.94
N ASP A 93 -1.44 -11.38 -25.77
CA ASP A 93 -0.94 -10.05 -26.09
C ASP A 93 -0.94 -9.16 -24.84
N GLN A 94 0.27 -8.97 -24.31
CA GLN A 94 0.53 -8.17 -23.10
C GLN A 94 0.31 -6.67 -23.34
N TRP A 95 0.57 -6.21 -24.57
CA TRP A 95 0.48 -4.79 -24.92
C TRP A 95 -0.96 -4.41 -25.23
N ALA A 96 -1.66 -5.23 -26.00
CA ALA A 96 -3.09 -5.02 -26.23
C ALA A 96 -3.87 -5.05 -24.90
N PHE A 97 -3.48 -5.91 -23.95
CA PHE A 97 -4.05 -5.87 -22.61
C PHE A 97 -3.84 -4.51 -21.93
N LEU A 98 -2.59 -4.02 -21.88
CA LEU A 98 -2.25 -2.73 -21.27
C LEU A 98 -2.96 -1.54 -21.94
N GLU A 99 -3.06 -1.54 -23.26
CA GLU A 99 -3.73 -0.49 -24.05
C GLU A 99 -5.23 -0.42 -23.77
N ASN A 100 -5.85 -1.55 -23.45
CA ASN A 100 -7.28 -1.63 -23.14
C ASN A 100 -7.60 -1.48 -21.65
N ILE A 101 -6.62 -1.17 -20.79
CA ILE A 101 -6.90 -0.90 -19.38
C ILE A 101 -7.62 0.44 -19.25
N GLU A 102 -8.84 0.39 -18.73
CA GLU A 102 -9.58 1.59 -18.33
C GLU A 102 -9.01 2.17 -17.02
N PRO A 103 -8.45 3.40 -17.04
CA PRO A 103 -7.92 4.01 -15.84
C PRO A 103 -9.04 4.41 -14.88
N ILE A 104 -8.79 4.26 -13.57
CA ILE A 104 -9.73 4.57 -12.50
C ILE A 104 -9.80 6.09 -12.30
N PRO A 105 -10.99 6.71 -12.41
CA PRO A 105 -11.16 8.13 -12.07
C PRO A 105 -11.19 8.33 -10.55
N GLN A 106 -10.78 9.52 -10.10
CA GLN A 106 -10.70 9.88 -8.68
C GLN A 106 -12.02 9.66 -7.93
N SER A 107 -13.15 10.02 -8.55
CA SER A 107 -14.49 9.85 -7.97
C SER A 107 -14.83 8.39 -7.63
N ARG A 108 -14.28 7.42 -8.37
CA ARG A 108 -14.46 5.99 -8.07
C ARG A 108 -13.67 5.56 -6.85
N ILE A 109 -12.51 6.17 -6.57
CA ILE A 109 -11.71 5.89 -5.38
C ILE A 109 -12.47 6.33 -4.13
N GLU A 110 -12.99 7.56 -4.13
CA GLU A 110 -13.78 8.11 -3.03
C GLU A 110 -15.03 7.26 -2.77
N THR A 111 -15.78 6.94 -3.84
CA THR A 111 -16.96 6.07 -3.74
C THR A 111 -16.60 4.69 -3.20
N ALA A 112 -15.48 4.10 -3.64
CA ALA A 112 -15.03 2.79 -3.17
C ALA A 112 -14.63 2.84 -1.70
N LEU A 113 -13.93 3.89 -1.26
CA LEU A 113 -13.59 4.10 0.14
C LEU A 113 -14.85 4.22 1.01
N THR A 114 -15.84 5.03 0.63
CA THR A 114 -17.10 5.12 1.38
C THR A 114 -17.80 3.77 1.49
N LYS A 115 -17.80 2.96 0.42
CA LYS A 115 -18.45 1.63 0.41
C LYS A 115 -17.69 0.58 1.23
N LEU A 116 -16.37 0.55 1.13
CA LEU A 116 -15.52 -0.46 1.79
C LEU A 116 -15.35 -0.17 3.28
N VAL A 117 -15.35 1.11 3.65
CA VAL A 117 -15.13 1.56 5.03
C VAL A 117 -16.46 1.70 5.78
N GLY A 118 -17.54 2.11 5.12
CA GLY A 118 -18.86 2.27 5.74
C GLY A 118 -18.80 3.24 6.94
N ASP A 119 -19.44 2.88 8.05
CA ASP A 119 -19.41 3.63 9.33
C ASP A 119 -18.15 3.39 10.17
N ARG A 120 -17.21 2.55 9.72
CA ARG A 120 -15.97 2.28 10.45
C ARG A 120 -15.03 3.47 10.31
N HIS A 121 -14.30 3.83 11.36
CA HIS A 121 -13.41 4.97 11.25
C HIS A 121 -12.28 4.64 10.24
N PRO A 122 -11.85 5.55 9.35
CA PRO A 122 -10.74 5.31 8.43
C PRO A 122 -9.41 4.93 9.11
N LEU A 123 -9.30 5.17 10.42
CA LEU A 123 -8.17 4.77 11.26
C LEU A 123 -8.34 3.37 11.89
N ASP A 124 -9.55 2.79 11.90
CA ASP A 124 -9.80 1.41 12.35
C ASP A 124 -9.37 0.38 11.29
N ILE A 125 -9.02 0.85 10.10
CA ILE A 125 -8.33 0.04 9.08
C ILE A 125 -6.87 -0.02 9.50
N ALA A 126 -6.62 -0.66 10.63
CA ALA A 126 -5.30 -0.98 11.11
C ALA A 126 -4.63 -1.89 10.08
N TYR A 127 -3.93 -1.30 9.13
CA TYR A 127 -2.68 -1.89 8.76
C TYR A 127 -1.85 -1.89 10.02
N ALA A 128 -1.56 -3.09 10.53
CA ALA A 128 -0.45 -3.25 11.44
C ALA A 128 0.73 -2.51 10.78
N ASP A 129 1.24 -1.48 11.44
CA ASP A 129 2.55 -0.92 11.12
C ASP A 129 3.51 -2.10 11.14
N VAL A 130 3.82 -2.60 9.95
CA VAL A 130 4.77 -3.68 9.83
C VAL A 130 6.12 -3.07 10.21
N PRO A 131 6.81 -3.61 11.23
CA PRO A 131 8.08 -3.06 11.65
C PRO A 131 8.99 -2.93 10.44
N GLU A 132 9.55 -1.74 10.24
CA GLU A 132 10.56 -1.49 9.23
C GLU A 132 11.70 -2.49 9.45
N GLU A 133 11.77 -3.54 8.63
CA GLU A 133 12.87 -4.51 8.66
C GLU A 133 14.19 -3.93 8.11
N ASN A 134 14.30 -2.59 8.04
CA ASN A 134 15.53 -1.81 7.88
C ASN A 134 15.40 -0.44 8.59
N ALA A 135 14.84 -0.44 9.81
CA ALA A 135 15.06 0.64 10.76
C ALA A 135 16.43 0.45 11.43
N ASP A 136 17.52 0.78 10.74
CA ASP A 136 18.85 0.74 11.36
C ASP A 136 19.17 1.99 12.20
N ALA A 137 18.21 2.89 12.44
CA ALA A 137 18.30 3.87 13.55
C ALA A 137 16.94 4.50 13.99
N PRO A 138 16.00 3.73 14.56
CA PRO A 138 14.71 4.24 15.03
C PRO A 138 14.81 5.05 16.34
N TRP A 139 16.00 5.20 16.93
CA TRP A 139 16.26 5.99 18.15
C TRP A 139 16.70 7.43 17.90
N VAL A 140 16.87 7.87 16.64
CA VAL A 140 17.15 9.28 16.34
C VAL A 140 15.85 10.06 16.41
N ARG A 141 15.45 10.44 17.63
CA ARG A 141 14.37 11.41 17.84
C ARG A 141 14.80 12.72 17.19
N SER A 142 14.05 13.18 16.19
CA SER A 142 14.13 14.58 15.76
C SER A 142 13.94 15.47 16.99
N ALA A 143 14.86 16.42 17.19
CA ALA A 143 14.85 17.31 18.34
C ALA A 143 13.46 17.95 18.50
N LYS A 144 12.87 17.85 19.69
CA LYS A 144 11.63 18.55 20.00
C LYS A 144 11.86 20.05 19.78
N PRO A 145 10.93 20.79 19.16
CA PRO A 145 10.98 22.24 19.24
C PRO A 145 10.99 22.64 20.72
N ASP A 146 11.88 23.56 21.09
CA ASP A 146 12.02 24.08 22.46
C ASP A 146 10.79 24.95 22.79
N VAL A 147 9.68 24.28 23.11
CA VAL A 147 8.46 24.94 23.57
C VAL A 147 8.58 25.11 25.08
N LYS A 148 9.03 26.28 25.51
CA LYS A 148 8.96 26.70 26.91
C LYS A 148 7.48 26.85 27.30
N LEU A 149 6.96 25.88 28.03
CA LEU A 149 5.65 25.99 28.67
C LEU A 149 5.78 26.90 29.89
N ASN A 150 5.27 28.13 29.80
CA ASN A 150 5.17 29.03 30.95
C ASN A 150 3.94 28.66 31.77
N GLY A 151 4.13 27.91 32.85
CA GLY A 151 3.07 27.57 33.79
C GLY A 151 3.60 26.74 34.97
N ILE A 152 3.08 26.99 36.17
CA ILE A 152 3.46 26.25 37.38
C ILE A 152 2.77 24.88 37.35
N MET A 153 3.56 23.81 37.41
CA MET A 153 3.05 22.43 37.49
C MET A 153 2.22 22.24 38.78
N PRO A 154 0.98 21.73 38.70
CA PRO A 154 0.20 21.40 39.89
C PRO A 154 0.83 20.18 40.60
N LYS A 155 0.87 20.24 41.94
CA LYS A 155 1.42 19.16 42.76
C LYS A 155 0.50 17.95 42.76
N VAL A 156 1.07 16.79 42.47
CA VAL A 156 0.40 15.48 42.49
C VAL A 156 -0.04 15.14 43.91
N SER A 157 -1.34 14.84 44.10
CA SER A 157 -1.87 14.24 45.31
C SER A 157 -1.77 12.71 45.22
N THR A 158 -1.09 12.09 46.19
CA THR A 158 -1.08 10.63 46.35
C THR A 158 -2.41 10.13 46.92
N PRO A 159 -3.01 9.06 46.37
CA PRO A 159 -4.23 8.49 46.92
C PRO A 159 -3.96 7.70 48.22
N THR A 160 -4.85 7.84 49.20
CA THR A 160 -4.96 7.05 50.44
C THR A 160 -5.46 5.64 50.21
#